data_AF-A0A9E3B7E6-F1
#
_entry.id   AF-A0A9E3B7E6-F1
#
_cell.length_a   1.000
_cell.length_b   1.000
_cell.length_c   1.000
_cell.angle_alpha   90.00
_cell.angle_beta   90.00
_cell.angle_gamma   90.00
#
_symmetry.space_group_name_H-M   'P 1'
#
loop_
_entity.id
_entity.type
_entity.pdbx_description
1 polymer ?
#
loop_
_entity_poly.entity_id
_entity_poly.type
_entity_poly.pdbx_seq_one_letter_code
_entity_poly.pdbx_strand_id
1 'polypeptide(L)'
;MRYRRRTRSLIVLGGCALLILLSGCGDSTASSVPAITPVTMSPGAGSPTVSSNTPAIAGKDWTTYHYDNLHTGYLPQEPDPQQLTGAWKAKLDGAVYAEPLVVHNHVIVATEGDSLYSLDAATGKVQWHTNVG
;
A
#
# COMPACT_ATOMS: atom_id res chain seq x y z
N MET A 1 18.78 -35.76 23.79
CA MET A 1 18.89 -34.84 24.96
C MET A 1 17.88 -33.70 24.79
N ARG A 2 17.41 -33.04 25.86
CA ARG A 2 16.36 -31.99 25.80
C ARG A 2 16.89 -30.66 26.32
N TYR A 3 16.82 -29.56 25.54
CA TYR A 3 17.11 -28.22 26.07
C TYR A 3 16.06 -27.16 25.66
N ARG A 4 15.07 -27.03 26.56
CA ARG A 4 14.15 -25.90 26.82
C ARG A 4 14.03 -24.78 25.77
N ARG A 5 12.82 -24.66 25.19
CA ARG A 5 12.24 -23.36 24.80
C ARG A 5 12.26 -22.39 26.00
N ARG A 6 12.49 -21.10 25.78
CA ARG A 6 12.23 -20.04 26.78
C ARG A 6 10.84 -19.43 26.51
N THR A 7 9.96 -19.50 27.49
CA THR A 7 8.59 -18.92 27.43
C THR A 7 8.23 -18.33 28.78
N ARG A 8 8.13 -16.99 28.87
CA ARG A 8 7.51 -16.20 29.95
C ARG A 8 7.22 -14.78 29.42
N SER A 9 6.25 -14.00 29.91
CA SER A 9 4.85 -14.25 30.34
C SER A 9 4.24 -12.89 30.74
N LEU A 10 2.95 -12.70 30.42
CA LEU A 10 2.10 -11.50 30.63
C LEU A 10 2.10 -10.94 32.08
N ILE A 11 2.01 -9.59 32.21
CA ILE A 11 1.68 -8.73 33.38
C ILE A 11 1.96 -7.27 32.94
N VAL A 12 1.18 -6.18 33.07
CA VAL A 12 -0.20 -5.81 33.55
C VAL A 12 -0.73 -4.74 32.53
N LEU A 13 -1.98 -4.58 32.08
CA LEU A 13 -3.36 -4.88 32.54
C LEU A 13 -4.05 -3.79 33.42
N GLY A 14 -4.26 -2.58 32.87
CA GLY A 14 -5.12 -1.52 33.41
C GLY A 14 -5.29 -0.35 32.42
N GLY A 15 -6.32 0.52 32.48
CA GLY A 15 -7.49 0.49 33.38
C GLY A 15 -8.18 1.85 33.52
N CYS A 16 -9.09 2.20 32.60
CA CYS A 16 -9.96 3.39 32.71
C CYS A 16 -11.37 3.08 32.17
N ALA A 17 -12.31 2.82 33.07
CA ALA A 17 -13.73 2.87 32.77
C ALA A 17 -14.29 4.23 33.23
N LEU A 18 -15.06 4.90 32.39
CA LEU A 18 -15.86 6.04 32.80
C LEU A 18 -17.24 5.99 32.13
N LEU A 19 -18.26 5.65 32.92
CA LEU A 19 -19.66 5.67 32.53
C LEU A 19 -20.24 7.04 32.90
N ILE A 20 -20.85 7.74 31.94
CA ILE A 20 -21.86 8.75 32.22
C ILE A 20 -23.04 8.51 31.27
N LEU A 21 -24.22 8.28 31.85
CA LEU A 21 -25.49 8.18 31.15
C LEU A 21 -26.08 9.58 31.01
N LEU A 22 -26.64 9.92 29.85
CA LEU A 22 -27.64 10.98 29.73
C LEU A 22 -28.86 10.46 28.98
N SER A 23 -30.03 10.71 29.55
CA SER A 23 -31.33 10.41 28.95
C SER A 23 -31.67 11.45 27.88
N GLY A 24 -32.19 11.00 26.74
CA GLY A 24 -32.84 11.85 25.74
C GLY A 24 -34.21 11.26 25.41
N CYS A 25 -35.24 12.11 25.34
CA CYS A 25 -36.59 11.66 25.02
C CYS A 25 -36.72 11.34 23.51
N GLY A 26 -37.65 10.47 23.15
CA GLY A 26 -37.96 10.18 21.75
C GLY A 26 -39.12 11.05 21.27
N ASP A 27 -38.88 11.88 20.25
CA ASP A 27 -39.93 12.58 19.51
C ASP A 27 -40.13 11.94 18.13
N SER A 28 -41.39 11.67 17.78
CA SER A 28 -41.77 11.00 16.53
C SER A 28 -42.43 11.98 15.56
N THR A 29 -41.65 12.58 14.67
CA THR A 29 -42.15 13.58 13.69
C THR A 29 -41.99 13.11 12.24
N ALA A 30 -43.13 12.82 11.62
CA ALA A 30 -43.45 12.69 10.19
C ALA A 30 -42.31 12.61 9.14
N SER A 31 -42.37 11.59 8.28
CA SER A 31 -41.62 11.54 7.03
C SER A 31 -42.06 12.64 6.05
N SER A 32 -41.17 13.58 5.76
CA SER A 32 -41.23 14.39 4.54
C SER A 32 -40.21 13.85 3.53
N VAL A 33 -40.65 13.05 2.56
CA VAL A 33 -39.79 12.62 1.46
C VAL A 33 -39.44 13.86 0.61
N PRO A 34 -38.16 14.23 0.44
CA PRO A 34 -37.80 15.34 -0.43
C PRO A 34 -38.16 14.97 -1.87
N ALA A 35 -38.80 15.90 -2.59
CA ALA A 35 -39.16 15.69 -3.98
C ALA A 35 -37.89 15.54 -4.84
N ILE A 36 -37.59 14.31 -5.27
CA ILE A 36 -36.46 14.01 -6.14
C ILE A 36 -36.78 14.57 -7.52
N THR A 37 -36.35 15.81 -7.79
CA THR A 37 -36.33 16.35 -9.15
C THR A 37 -35.38 15.49 -9.99
N PRO A 38 -35.83 14.81 -11.05
CA PRO A 38 -34.93 14.09 -11.93
C PRO A 38 -34.02 15.10 -12.62
N VAL A 39 -32.72 15.05 -12.30
CA VAL A 39 -31.73 15.86 -13.02
C VAL A 39 -31.68 15.40 -14.46
N THR A 40 -32.27 16.20 -15.36
CA THR A 40 -32.19 15.96 -16.81
C THR A 40 -30.73 16.11 -17.24
N MET A 41 -30.02 14.99 -17.32
CA MET A 41 -28.69 14.94 -17.91
C MET A 41 -28.81 15.28 -19.39
N SER A 42 -28.60 16.55 -19.71
CA SER A 42 -28.39 17.00 -21.08
C SER A 42 -27.17 16.25 -21.63
N PRO A 43 -27.25 15.61 -22.81
CA PRO A 43 -26.14 14.89 -23.42
C PRO A 43 -25.11 15.88 -24.00
N GLY A 44 -24.47 16.66 -23.13
CA GLY A 44 -23.34 17.51 -23.47
C GLY A 44 -22.18 16.63 -23.90
N ALA A 45 -21.82 16.70 -25.19
CA ALA A 45 -20.72 15.94 -25.78
C ALA A 45 -19.34 16.49 -25.34
N GLY A 46 -19.05 16.40 -24.05
CA GLY A 46 -17.71 16.49 -23.49
C GLY A 46 -17.26 15.09 -23.10
N SER A 47 -16.30 14.52 -23.83
CA SER A 47 -15.58 13.35 -23.32
C SER A 47 -15.03 13.66 -21.93
N PRO A 48 -15.00 12.71 -20.98
CA PRO A 48 -14.20 12.89 -19.78
C PRO A 48 -12.73 12.94 -20.21
N THR A 49 -12.24 14.16 -20.46
CA THR A 49 -10.82 14.42 -20.59
C THR A 49 -10.24 14.16 -19.21
N VAL A 50 -9.75 12.92 -18.99
CA VAL A 50 -9.08 12.55 -17.76
C VAL A 50 -7.79 13.35 -17.72
N SER A 51 -7.86 14.54 -17.14
CA SER A 51 -6.71 15.40 -16.92
C SER A 51 -5.78 14.65 -15.99
N SER A 52 -4.75 14.03 -16.57
CA SER A 52 -3.63 13.37 -15.90
C SER A 52 -2.71 14.39 -15.22
N ASN A 53 -3.33 15.32 -14.49
CA ASN A 53 -2.73 16.44 -13.79
C ASN A 53 -2.53 16.12 -12.30
N THR A 54 -2.41 14.83 -11.96
CA THR A 54 -1.65 14.41 -10.79
C THR A 54 -0.23 14.95 -10.98
N PRO A 55 0.27 15.86 -10.12
CA PRO A 55 1.67 16.26 -10.21
C PRO A 55 2.53 15.02 -9.96
N ALA A 56 3.39 14.68 -10.90
CA ALA A 56 4.38 13.63 -10.70
C ALA A 56 5.29 14.03 -9.53
N ILE A 57 5.10 13.38 -8.38
CA ILE A 57 5.95 13.59 -7.21
C ILE A 57 7.35 13.15 -7.63
N ALA A 58 8.34 14.04 -7.49
CA ALA A 58 9.66 13.86 -8.05
C ALA A 58 10.50 12.82 -7.28
N GLY A 59 10.21 11.55 -7.53
CA GLY A 59 10.95 10.35 -7.12
C GLY A 59 10.74 9.25 -8.16
N LYS A 60 11.73 8.38 -8.38
CA LYS A 60 11.66 7.30 -9.38
C LYS A 60 10.91 6.07 -8.83
N ASP A 61 9.74 6.31 -8.28
CA ASP A 61 8.91 5.33 -7.59
C ASP A 61 8.17 4.44 -8.61
N TRP A 62 8.05 3.15 -8.28
CA TRP A 62 7.32 2.12 -9.01
C TRP A 62 6.39 1.44 -7.98
N THR A 63 5.24 2.06 -7.73
CA THR A 63 4.33 1.68 -6.62
C THR A 63 3.22 0.70 -7.03
N THR A 64 3.14 0.35 -8.31
CA THR A 64 2.15 -0.59 -8.87
C THR A 64 2.79 -1.55 -9.86
N TYR A 65 2.12 -2.67 -10.11
CA TYR A 65 2.46 -3.61 -11.18
C TYR A 65 2.55 -2.86 -12.52
N HIS A 66 3.54 -3.19 -13.36
CA HIS A 66 3.69 -2.56 -14.69
C HIS A 66 3.77 -1.01 -14.68
N TYR A 67 4.47 -0.43 -13.69
CA TYR A 67 4.80 1.00 -13.54
C TYR A 67 3.64 1.97 -13.25
N ASP A 68 2.56 1.93 -14.02
CA ASP A 68 1.43 2.87 -13.92
C ASP A 68 0.07 2.20 -13.68
N ASN A 69 -0.94 2.99 -13.31
CA ASN A 69 -2.30 2.49 -13.02
C ASN A 69 -3.07 2.00 -14.28
N LEU A 70 -2.48 2.07 -15.47
CA LEU A 70 -2.99 1.48 -16.71
C LEU A 70 -2.24 0.17 -17.06
N HIS A 71 -1.26 -0.22 -16.24
CA HIS A 71 -0.38 -1.37 -16.39
C HIS A 71 0.36 -1.40 -17.75
N THR A 72 0.80 -0.24 -18.25
CA THR A 72 1.46 -0.16 -19.56
C THR A 72 2.80 -0.89 -19.62
N GLY A 73 3.53 -0.98 -18.50
CA GLY A 73 4.92 -1.43 -18.46
C GLY A 73 5.90 -0.52 -19.21
N TYR A 74 5.48 0.72 -19.57
CA TYR A 74 6.25 1.61 -20.42
C TYR A 74 6.93 2.74 -19.64
N LEU A 75 8.25 2.66 -19.52
CA LEU A 75 9.09 3.77 -19.09
C LEU A 75 9.67 4.52 -20.30
N PRO A 76 9.36 5.82 -20.50
CA PRO A 76 10.06 6.64 -21.47
C PRO A 76 11.44 7.09 -20.93
N GLN A 77 12.38 7.33 -21.85
CA GLN A 77 13.74 7.85 -21.56
C GLN A 77 14.64 7.02 -20.61
N GLU A 78 14.52 5.69 -20.58
CA GLU A 78 15.52 4.85 -19.89
C GLU A 78 16.90 4.83 -20.59
N PRO A 79 18.00 4.54 -19.86
CA PRO A 79 19.33 4.38 -20.43
C PRO A 79 19.45 3.21 -21.41
N ASP A 80 20.48 3.23 -22.26
CA ASP A 80 20.86 2.12 -23.14
C ASP A 80 21.08 0.82 -22.33
N PRO A 81 20.28 -0.25 -22.54
CA PRO A 81 20.44 -1.51 -21.81
C PRO A 81 21.81 -2.17 -21.96
N GLN A 82 22.56 -1.88 -23.03
CA GLN A 82 23.92 -2.41 -23.24
C GLN A 82 24.96 -1.77 -22.30
N GLN A 83 24.64 -0.65 -21.66
CA GLN A 83 25.53 0.09 -20.77
C GLN A 83 25.24 -0.16 -19.28
N LEU A 84 24.21 -0.94 -18.97
CA LEU A 84 23.82 -1.26 -17.59
C LEU A 84 24.79 -2.24 -16.93
N THR A 85 25.10 -2.00 -15.65
CA THR A 85 25.93 -2.88 -14.82
C THR A 85 25.22 -3.22 -13.51
N GLY A 86 25.54 -4.36 -12.91
CA GLY A 86 24.87 -4.83 -11.71
C GLY A 86 25.29 -4.05 -10.46
N ALA A 87 24.43 -3.16 -9.97
CA ALA A 87 24.70 -2.32 -8.80
C ALA A 87 24.86 -3.12 -7.49
N TRP A 88 23.94 -4.06 -7.22
CA TRP A 88 23.96 -4.92 -6.04
C TRP A 88 23.18 -6.22 -6.27
N LYS A 89 23.29 -7.18 -5.33
CA LYS A 89 22.45 -8.38 -5.25
C LYS A 89 22.15 -8.69 -3.78
N ALA A 90 20.89 -8.97 -3.47
CA ALA A 90 20.46 -9.47 -2.16
C ALA A 90 20.22 -10.98 -2.21
N LYS A 91 20.38 -11.67 -1.06
CA LYS A 91 19.90 -13.05 -0.87
C LYS A 91 18.72 -13.02 0.08
N LEU A 92 17.60 -13.59 -0.36
CA LEU A 92 16.38 -13.75 0.43
C LEU A 92 16.19 -15.23 0.82
N ASP A 93 15.07 -15.55 1.47
CA ASP A 93 14.72 -16.87 2.00
C ASP A 93 14.04 -17.80 0.97
N GLY A 94 13.15 -17.27 0.14
CA GLY A 94 12.40 -18.00 -0.89
C GLY A 94 12.58 -17.45 -2.32
N ALA A 95 11.83 -18.02 -3.27
CA ALA A 95 11.74 -17.49 -4.63
C ALA A 95 10.95 -16.18 -4.66
N VAL A 96 11.18 -15.36 -5.70
CA VAL A 96 10.48 -14.09 -5.94
C VAL A 96 9.76 -14.19 -7.28
N TYR A 97 8.43 -14.29 -7.25
CA TYR A 97 7.57 -14.31 -8.45
C TYR A 97 6.78 -13.00 -8.64
N ALA A 98 6.60 -12.20 -7.59
CA ALA A 98 5.97 -10.89 -7.68
C ALA A 98 6.97 -9.83 -8.18
N GLU A 99 6.46 -8.81 -8.89
CA GLU A 99 7.26 -7.63 -9.21
C GLU A 99 7.63 -6.86 -7.93
N PRO A 100 8.93 -6.58 -7.67
CA PRO A 100 9.32 -5.70 -6.59
C PRO A 100 8.81 -4.27 -6.80
N LEU A 101 8.26 -3.66 -5.75
CA LEU A 101 7.83 -2.27 -5.78
C LEU A 101 8.95 -1.35 -5.28
N VAL A 102 9.09 -0.17 -5.87
CA VAL A 102 10.05 0.86 -5.44
C VAL A 102 9.29 2.05 -4.88
N VAL A 103 9.59 2.45 -3.65
CA VAL A 103 8.95 3.60 -2.99
C VAL A 103 9.97 4.38 -2.16
N HIS A 104 10.18 5.66 -2.49
CA HIS A 104 11.26 6.49 -1.97
C HIS A 104 12.65 5.84 -2.14
N ASN A 105 13.23 5.28 -1.06
CA ASN A 105 14.51 4.55 -1.06
C ASN A 105 14.35 3.07 -0.70
N HIS A 106 13.12 2.53 -0.78
CA HIS A 106 12.79 1.16 -0.40
C HIS A 106 12.40 0.34 -1.63
N VAL A 107 13.09 -0.78 -1.85
CA VAL A 107 12.62 -1.86 -2.72
C VAL A 107 11.88 -2.86 -1.83
N ILE A 108 10.58 -3.02 -2.07
CA ILE A 108 9.71 -3.95 -1.34
C ILE A 108 9.61 -5.24 -2.13
N VAL A 109 9.90 -6.38 -1.47
CA VAL A 109 9.94 -7.70 -2.11
C VAL A 109 9.13 -8.70 -1.29
N ALA A 110 8.30 -9.49 -1.96
CA ALA A 110 7.62 -10.66 -1.37
C ALA A 110 8.29 -11.96 -1.85
N THR A 111 8.37 -12.97 -0.98
CA THR A 111 8.97 -14.28 -1.29
C THR A 111 8.02 -15.44 -1.02
N GLU A 112 8.29 -16.59 -1.64
CA GLU A 112 7.70 -17.89 -1.27
C GLU A 112 8.21 -18.46 0.06
N GLY A 113 9.02 -17.71 0.82
CA GLY A 113 9.31 -17.98 2.23
C GLY A 113 8.27 -17.39 3.17
N ASP A 114 7.10 -17.01 2.63
CA ASP A 114 6.07 -16.22 3.28
C ASP A 114 6.63 -14.94 3.95
N SER A 115 7.62 -14.30 3.32
CA SER A 115 8.31 -13.12 3.84
C SER A 115 8.14 -11.88 2.97
N LEU A 116 7.92 -10.74 3.63
CA LEU A 116 8.06 -9.40 3.08
C LEU A 116 9.39 -8.79 3.53
N TYR A 117 10.12 -8.20 2.59
CA TYR A 117 11.37 -7.49 2.80
C TYR A 117 11.24 -6.03 2.35
N SER A 118 11.97 -5.15 3.03
CA SER A 118 12.42 -3.88 2.46
C SER A 118 13.94 -3.88 2.34
N LEU A 119 14.44 -3.60 1.14
CA LEU A 119 15.84 -3.36 0.84
C LEU A 119 16.06 -1.86 0.62
N ASP A 120 17.20 -1.33 1.04
CA ASP A 120 17.69 -0.02 0.64
C ASP A 120 18.01 -0.02 -0.86
N ALA A 121 17.42 0.91 -1.63
CA ALA A 121 17.46 0.88 -3.09
C ALA A 121 18.87 1.13 -3.67
N ALA A 122 19.73 1.85 -2.95
CA ALA A 122 21.10 2.13 -3.38
C ALA A 122 22.08 0.97 -3.14
N THR A 123 21.85 0.14 -2.11
CA THR A 123 22.83 -0.86 -1.63
C THR A 123 22.32 -2.30 -1.53
N GLY A 124 21.01 -2.53 -1.70
CA GLY A 124 20.37 -3.85 -1.57
C GLY A 124 20.32 -4.40 -0.14
N LYS A 125 20.65 -3.59 0.87
CA LYS A 125 20.69 -4.01 2.28
C LYS A 125 19.28 -4.06 2.87
N VAL A 126 18.91 -5.20 3.44
CA VAL A 126 17.67 -5.37 4.23
C VAL A 126 17.59 -4.30 5.32
N GLN A 127 16.58 -3.45 5.25
CA GLN A 127 16.21 -2.46 6.27
C GLN A 127 15.29 -3.09 7.32
N TRP A 128 14.32 -3.88 6.85
CA TRP A 128 13.47 -4.73 7.67
C TRP A 128 13.03 -5.96 6.87
N HIS A 129 12.64 -7.01 7.59
CA HIS A 129 11.92 -8.15 7.04
C HIS A 129 10.85 -8.61 8.03
N THR A 130 9.78 -9.24 7.54
CA THR A 130 8.74 -9.84 8.37
C THR A 130 8.13 -11.04 7.65
N ASN A 131 7.88 -12.12 8.38
CA ASN A 131 7.17 -13.29 7.86
C ASN A 131 5.67 -13.16 8.19
N VAL A 132 4.82 -13.60 7.26
CA VAL A 132 3.37 -13.34 7.24
C VAL A 132 2.51 -14.60 7.08
N GLY A 133 3.13 -15.79 7.03
CA GLY A 133 2.50 -17.12 6.88
C GLY A 133 3.26 -18.22 7.61
#